data_AF-A0A845QZE5-F1
#
_entry.id   AF-A0A845QZE5-F1
#
_cell.length_a   1.000
_cell.length_b   1.000
_cell.length_c   1.000
_cell.angle_alpha   90.00
_cell.angle_beta   90.00
_cell.angle_gamma   90.00
#
_symmetry.space_group_name_H-M   'P 1'
#
loop_
_entity.id
_entity.type
_entity.pdbx_description
1 polymer ?
#
loop_
_entity_poly.entity_id
_entity_poly.type
_entity_poly.pdbx_seq_one_letter_code
_entity_poly.pdbx_strand_id
1 'polypeptide(L)'
;MEQAMIISNLIIIVVSIIAIILPRYIPEHLILPDKNRYIIKEPNLFRRTKEKQLSVLGLYFFLVGFLSFLNIKTSFIKSDNLITILNILFYFLIPFFIITKTEQKLKTMYLLRD
;
A
#
# COMPACT_ATOMS: atom_id res chain seq x y z
N MET A 1 -23.23 -2.92 17.28
CA MET A 1 -22.69 -2.40 16.01
C MET A 1 -21.41 -1.59 16.22
N GLU A 2 -21.37 -0.63 17.13
CA GLU A 2 -20.20 0.23 17.38
C GLU A 2 -18.93 -0.53 17.81
N GLN A 3 -19.05 -1.50 18.73
CA GLN A 3 -17.91 -2.33 19.17
C GLN A 3 -17.30 -3.16 18.02
N ALA A 4 -18.12 -3.72 17.14
CA ALA A 4 -17.64 -4.47 15.98
C ALA A 4 -16.88 -3.57 14.99
N MET A 5 -17.32 -2.32 14.85
CA MET A 5 -16.68 -1.31 14.00
C MET A 5 -15.32 -0.87 14.57
N ILE A 6 -15.24 -0.68 15.89
CA ILE A 6 -13.99 -0.38 16.60
C ILE A 6 -12.98 -1.53 16.43
N ILE A 7 -13.41 -2.78 16.62
CA ILE A 7 -12.55 -3.97 16.43
C ILE A 7 -12.06 -4.06 14.98
N SER A 8 -12.94 -3.86 14.00
CA SER A 8 -12.57 -3.89 12.58
C SER A 8 -11.50 -2.84 12.24
N ASN A 9 -11.63 -1.61 12.73
CA ASN A 9 -10.66 -0.55 12.47
C ASN A 9 -9.32 -0.77 13.20
N LEU A 10 -9.36 -1.32 14.42
CA LEU A 10 -8.15 -1.75 15.12
C LEU A 10 -7.39 -2.83 14.35
N ILE A 11 -8.10 -3.82 13.80
CA ILE A 11 -7.51 -4.86 12.94
C ILE A 11 -6.87 -4.21 11.71
N ILE A 12 -7.54 -3.27 11.05
CA ILE A 12 -6.98 -2.55 9.89
C ILE A 12 -5.69 -1.81 10.25
N ILE A 13 -5.66 -1.12 11.41
CA ILE A 13 -4.47 -0.43 11.89
C ILE A 13 -3.32 -1.42 12.12
N VAL A 14 -3.57 -2.52 12.82
CA VAL A 14 -2.55 -3.55 13.12
C VAL A 14 -2.02 -4.19 11.84
N VAL A 15 -2.90 -4.62 10.94
CA VAL A 15 -2.53 -5.20 9.63
C VAL A 15 -1.73 -4.21 8.79
N SER A 16 -2.06 -2.91 8.86
CA SER A 16 -1.32 -1.88 8.14
C SER A 16 0.08 -1.64 8.71
N ILE A 17 0.26 -1.68 10.03
CA ILE A 17 1.59 -1.63 10.67
C ILE A 17 2.43 -2.82 10.22
N ILE A 18 1.84 -4.02 10.20
CA ILE A 18 2.50 -5.22 9.68
C ILE A 18 2.89 -5.00 8.21
N ALA A 19 2.00 -4.49 7.36
CA ALA A 19 2.27 -4.23 5.95
C ALA A 19 3.36 -3.17 5.69
N ILE A 20 3.62 -2.24 6.63
CA ILE A 20 4.73 -1.27 6.54
C ILE A 20 6.08 -1.96 6.78
N ILE A 21 6.12 -2.87 7.75
CA ILE A 21 7.35 -3.48 8.28
C ILE A 21 7.72 -4.74 7.49
N LEU A 22 6.73 -5.57 7.16
CA LEU A 22 6.86 -6.85 6.49
C LEU A 22 7.72 -6.82 5.21
N PRO A 23 7.64 -5.79 4.34
CA PRO A 23 8.42 -5.75 3.10
C PRO A 23 9.93 -5.88 3.31
N ARG A 24 10.47 -5.44 4.47
CA ARG A 24 11.89 -5.54 4.81
C ARG A 24 12.35 -6.98 5.07
N TYR A 25 11.41 -7.87 5.39
CA TYR A 25 11.66 -9.27 5.74
C TYR A 25 11.26 -10.24 4.63
N ILE A 26 10.68 -9.75 3.52
CA ILE A 26 10.30 -10.62 2.40
C ILE A 26 11.60 -11.14 1.75
N PRO A 27 11.75 -12.46 1.60
CA PRO A 27 12.94 -13.02 0.98
C PRO A 27 13.02 -12.64 -0.51
N GLU A 28 14.24 -12.45 -0.99
CA GLU A 28 14.53 -11.83 -2.28
C GLU A 28 13.93 -12.58 -3.48
N HIS A 29 13.80 -13.90 -3.39
CA HIS A 29 13.17 -14.73 -4.44
C HIS A 29 11.67 -14.47 -4.63
N LEU A 30 10.98 -13.87 -3.65
CA LEU A 30 9.57 -13.47 -3.77
C LEU A 30 9.42 -12.03 -4.30
N ILE A 31 10.47 -11.21 -4.19
CA ILE A 31 10.47 -9.80 -4.61
C ILE A 31 10.91 -9.69 -6.08
N LEU A 32 11.92 -10.46 -6.47
CA LEU A 32 12.50 -10.38 -7.80
C LEU A 32 11.63 -11.14 -8.82
N PRO A 33 11.45 -10.59 -10.04
CA PRO A 33 10.81 -11.31 -11.13
C PRO A 33 11.58 -12.59 -11.49
N ASP A 34 10.89 -13.55 -12.10
CA ASP A 34 11.44 -14.85 -12.48
C ASP A 34 12.74 -14.68 -13.28
N LYS A 35 13.84 -15.16 -12.69
CA LYS A 35 15.20 -15.07 -13.27
C LYS A 35 15.33 -15.82 -14.59
N ASN A 36 14.41 -16.75 -14.88
CA ASN A 36 14.38 -17.45 -16.15
C ASN A 36 13.83 -16.57 -17.28
N ARG A 37 12.96 -15.62 -16.96
CA ARG A 37 12.28 -14.76 -17.94
C ARG A 37 12.85 -13.34 -18.02
N TYR A 38 13.48 -12.86 -16.95
CA TYR A 38 13.93 -11.48 -16.86
C TYR A 38 15.37 -11.35 -16.38
N ILE A 39 16.11 -10.44 -17.01
CA ILE A 39 17.44 -10.00 -16.56
C ILE A 39 17.29 -8.67 -15.83
N ILE A 40 17.63 -8.64 -14.55
CA ILE A 40 17.56 -7.42 -13.73
C ILE A 40 18.93 -6.74 -13.77
N LYS A 41 18.98 -5.49 -14.24
CA LYS A 41 20.24 -4.72 -14.37
C LYS A 41 20.87 -4.44 -13.01
N GLU A 42 20.03 -4.05 -12.05
CA GLU A 42 20.45 -3.66 -10.70
C GLU A 42 19.54 -4.31 -9.64
N PRO A 43 19.79 -5.57 -9.23
CA PRO A 43 18.89 -6.31 -8.33
C PRO A 43 18.71 -5.62 -6.97
N ASN A 44 19.77 -5.02 -6.43
CA ASN A 44 19.71 -4.27 -5.17
C ASN A 44 18.83 -3.01 -5.27
N LEU A 45 18.91 -2.27 -6.39
CA LEU A 45 18.09 -1.07 -6.60
C LEU A 45 16.63 -1.44 -6.88
N PHE A 46 16.40 -2.51 -7.63
CA PHE A 46 15.07 -3.06 -7.88
C PHE A 46 14.40 -3.46 -6.57
N ARG A 47 15.11 -4.25 -5.74
CA ARG A 47 14.63 -4.67 -4.42
C ARG A 47 14.24 -3.48 -3.54
N ARG A 48 15.14 -2.51 -3.38
CA ARG A 48 14.86 -1.29 -2.60
C ARG A 48 13.66 -0.52 -3.13
N THR A 49 13.48 -0.46 -4.45
CA THR A 49 12.35 0.23 -5.07
C THR A 49 11.03 -0.50 -4.81
N LYS A 50 11.04 -1.85 -4.88
CA LYS A 50 9.87 -2.69 -4.57
C LYS A 50 9.51 -2.66 -3.09
N GLU A 51 10.49 -2.74 -2.20
CA GLU A 51 10.30 -2.58 -0.74
C GLU A 51 9.67 -1.21 -0.43
N LYS A 52 10.17 -0.14 -1.05
CA LYS A 52 9.60 1.20 -0.90
C LYS A 52 8.16 1.28 -1.42
N GLN A 53 7.85 0.66 -2.57
CA GLN A 53 6.47 0.59 -3.09
C GLN A 53 5.53 -0.07 -2.07
N LEU A 54 5.92 -1.21 -1.52
CA LEU A 54 5.12 -1.95 -0.54
C LEU A 54 4.97 -1.20 0.79
N SER A 55 6.04 -0.62 1.33
CA SER A 55 5.97 0.15 2.58
C SER A 55 5.10 1.40 2.44
N VAL A 56 5.15 2.08 1.28
CA VAL A 56 4.28 3.23 1.00
C VAL A 56 2.81 2.82 0.90
N LEU A 57 2.51 1.66 0.28
CA LEU A 57 1.16 1.09 0.29
C LEU A 57 0.71 0.73 1.71
N GLY A 58 1.56 0.13 2.53
CA GLY A 58 1.26 -0.14 3.93
C GLY A 58 0.97 1.14 4.73
N LEU A 59 1.77 2.19 4.54
CA LEU A 59 1.57 3.49 5.20
C LEU A 59 0.25 4.14 4.78
N TYR A 60 -0.10 3.99 3.50
CA TYR A 60 -1.37 4.44 2.98
C TYR A 60 -2.54 3.76 3.70
N PHE A 61 -2.57 2.43 3.76
CA PHE A 61 -3.64 1.69 4.47
C PHE A 61 -3.68 2.02 5.96
N PHE A 62 -2.54 2.30 6.58
CA PHE A 62 -2.48 2.73 7.98
C PHE A 62 -3.19 4.07 8.18
N LEU A 63 -2.88 5.07 7.35
CA LEU A 63 -3.53 6.38 7.41
C LEU A 63 -5.04 6.28 7.20
N VAL A 64 -5.46 5.44 6.25
CA VAL A 64 -6.87 5.14 5.98
C VAL A 64 -7.56 4.54 7.20
N GLY A 65 -7.00 3.47 7.77
CA GLY A 65 -7.57 2.81 8.95
C GLY A 65 -7.62 3.73 10.17
N PHE A 66 -6.57 4.54 10.35
CA PHE A 66 -6.48 5.51 11.43
C PHE A 66 -7.51 6.64 11.29
N LEU A 67 -7.67 7.22 10.09
CA LEU A 67 -8.69 8.24 9.81
C LEU A 67 -10.10 7.68 9.99
N SER A 68 -10.35 6.45 9.55
CA SER A 68 -11.62 5.75 9.79
C SER A 68 -11.89 5.56 11.29
N PHE A 69 -10.87 5.17 12.07
CA PHE A 69 -10.99 5.03 13.52
C PHE A 69 -11.32 6.37 14.22
N LEU A 70 -10.63 7.45 13.82
CA LEU A 70 -10.94 8.79 14.32
C LEU A 70 -12.35 9.23 13.95
N ASN A 71 -12.80 8.96 12.72
CA ASN A 71 -14.15 9.30 12.24
C ASN A 71 -15.26 8.55 12.99
N ILE A 72 -15.06 7.28 13.33
CA ILE A 72 -16.01 6.54 14.17
C ILE A 72 -16.11 7.17 15.55
N LYS A 73 -14.96 7.52 16.15
CA LYS A 73 -14.94 8.15 17.46
C LYS A 73 -15.54 9.57 17.45
N THR A 74 -15.50 10.25 16.29
CA THR A 74 -16.03 11.61 16.17
C THR A 74 -17.49 11.70 15.76
N SER A 75 -18.15 10.65 15.23
CA SER A 75 -19.62 10.42 15.00
C SER A 75 -20.58 11.62 14.81
N PHE A 76 -20.13 12.85 14.58
CA PHE A 76 -20.92 14.07 14.74
C PHE A 76 -20.67 15.11 13.64
N ILE A 77 -19.68 14.93 12.76
CA ILE A 77 -19.45 15.89 11.69
C ILE A 77 -20.07 15.35 10.40
N LYS A 78 -21.38 15.61 10.34
CA LYS A 78 -22.27 15.78 9.19
C LYS A 78 -21.82 15.15 7.87
N SER A 79 -22.65 14.21 7.44
CA SER A 79 -22.74 13.68 6.08
C SER A 79 -22.81 14.81 5.05
N ASP A 80 -21.76 14.97 4.26
CA ASP A 80 -21.83 15.55 2.92
C ASP A 80 -21.33 14.49 1.95
N ASN A 81 -22.18 14.06 1.01
CA ASN A 81 -21.87 13.07 -0.02
C ASN A 81 -20.57 13.39 -0.79
N LEU A 82 -20.17 14.66 -0.83
CA LEU A 82 -18.90 15.14 -1.36
C LEU A 82 -17.67 14.58 -0.62
N ILE A 83 -17.73 14.47 0.71
CA ILE A 83 -16.65 13.92 1.54
C ILE A 83 -16.52 12.41 1.29
N THR A 84 -17.64 11.71 1.11
CA THR A 84 -17.65 10.29 0.75
C THR A 84 -17.00 10.05 -0.61
N ILE A 85 -17.34 10.87 -1.62
CA ILE A 85 -16.75 10.78 -2.96
C ILE A 85 -15.25 11.11 -2.93
N LEU A 86 -14.85 12.15 -2.19
CA LEU A 86 -13.44 12.49 -1.96
C LEU A 86 -12.68 11.36 -1.28
N ASN A 87 -13.28 10.72 -0.26
CA ASN A 87 -12.68 9.57 0.41
C ASN A 87 -12.53 8.38 -0.55
N ILE A 88 -13.55 8.07 -1.36
CA ILE A 88 -13.48 7.00 -2.38
C ILE A 88 -12.38 7.32 -3.40
N LEU A 89 -12.33 8.55 -3.92
CA LEU A 89 -11.27 8.98 -4.83
C LEU A 89 -9.89 8.85 -4.18
N PHE A 90 -9.75 9.23 -2.90
CA PHE A 90 -8.52 9.08 -2.14
C PHE A 90 -8.14 7.60 -1.95
N TYR A 91 -9.14 6.72 -1.71
CA TYR A 91 -9.03 5.26 -1.60
C TYR A 91 -8.52 4.57 -2.85
N PHE A 92 -8.90 5.03 -4.03
CA PHE A 92 -8.54 4.37 -5.28
C PHE A 92 -7.39 5.06 -6.02
N LEU A 93 -7.40 6.39 -6.15
CA LEU A 93 -6.43 7.10 -6.99
C LEU A 93 -5.02 7.10 -6.41
N ILE A 94 -4.87 7.22 -5.10
CA ILE A 94 -3.55 7.34 -4.48
C ILE A 94 -2.78 6.03 -4.54
N PRO A 95 -3.36 4.88 -4.14
CA PRO A 95 -2.70 3.59 -4.36
C PRO A 95 -2.42 3.33 -5.83
N PHE A 96 -3.37 3.66 -6.72
CA PHE A 96 -3.19 3.49 -8.16
C PHE A 96 -2.02 4.33 -8.70
N PHE A 97 -1.89 5.59 -8.30
CA PHE A 97 -0.80 6.46 -8.72
C PHE A 97 0.55 5.99 -8.17
N ILE A 98 0.59 5.59 -6.91
CA ILE A 98 1.81 5.05 -6.27
C ILE A 98 2.25 3.78 -6.98
N ILE A 99 1.33 2.84 -7.24
CA ILE A 99 1.59 1.59 -7.95
C ILE A 99 2.08 1.88 -9.36
N THR A 100 1.33 2.66 -10.16
CA THR A 100 1.68 2.93 -11.57
C THR A 100 3.04 3.61 -11.72
N LYS A 101 3.34 4.63 -10.92
CA LYS A 101 4.62 5.35 -10.97
C LYS A 101 5.80 4.48 -10.59
N THR A 102 5.67 3.69 -9.52
CA THR A 102 6.74 2.79 -9.08
C THR A 102 6.90 1.58 -10.00
N GLU A 103 5.80 1.07 -10.56
CA GLU A 103 5.83 -0.03 -11.52
C GLU A 103 6.52 0.37 -12.83
N GLN A 104 6.27 1.58 -13.34
CA GLN A 104 7.03 2.11 -14.49
C GLN A 104 8.53 2.18 -14.20
N LYS A 105 8.92 2.62 -13.00
CA LYS A 105 10.32 2.66 -12.58
C LYS A 105 10.93 1.27 -12.43
N LEU A 106 10.17 0.28 -11.98
CA LEU A 106 10.62 -1.11 -11.90
C LEU A 106 10.81 -1.73 -13.28
N LYS A 107 9.90 -1.44 -14.22
CA LYS A 107 9.97 -1.89 -15.62
C LYS A 107 11.23 -1.44 -16.36
N THR A 108 11.78 -0.27 -16.04
CA THR A 108 13.04 0.18 -16.67
C THR A 108 14.29 -0.54 -16.14
N MET A 109 14.16 -1.26 -15.02
CA MET A 109 15.27 -1.94 -14.34
C MET A 109 15.45 -3.40 -14.74
N TYR A 110 14.53 -3.97 -15.53
CA TYR A 110 14.65 -5.33 -16.04
C TYR A 110 14.43 -5.41 -17.55
N LEU A 111 15.05 -6.40 -18.18
CA LEU A 111 14.91 -6.74 -19.59
C LEU A 111 14.30 -8.13 -19.71
N LEU A 112 13.55 -8.37 -20.79
CA LEU A 112 13.17 -9.72 -21.18
C LEU A 112 14.43 -10.49 -21.59
N ARG A 113 14.50 -11.75 -21.17
CA ARG A 113 15.54 -12.67 -21.62
C ARG A 113 15.06 -13.27 -22.94
N ASP A 114 15.74 -12.95 -24.04
CA ASP A 114 15.52 -13.55 -25.36
C ASP A 114 15.91 -15.03 -25.37
#